data_AF-A0A534S1L7-F1
#
_entry.id   AF-A0A534S1L7-F1
#
_cell.length_a   1.000
_cell.length_b   1.000
_cell.length_c   1.000
_cell.angle_alpha   90.00
_cell.angle_beta   90.00
_cell.angle_gamma   90.00
#
_symmetry.space_group_name_H-M   'P 1'
#
loop_
_entity.id
_entity.type
_entity.pdbx_description
1 polymer ?
#
loop_
_entity_poly.entity_id
_entity_poly.type
_entity_poly.pdbx_seq_one_letter_code
_entity_poly.pdbx_strand_id
1 'polypeptide(L)'
;MEGKYRLLDSRPLDPEEPESVPRTPRRRKTRRRAARSEAPQADRRPTYADLGRALVDRIVELGREAGEAVAASENLRHDAKENRATRIEAEQRARRLFERVKELEHKLEVAEANLRTVLAAARGRGATAAPSDNEMEALLKILKTPSATGQDDEAALAASEAAGGEPPQVVVEDPADSGDAVAPDDGREGGVNASAAASSLE
;
A
#
# COMPACT_ATOMS: atom_id res chain seq x y z
N MET A 1 -39.72 77.44 -12.67
CA MET A 1 -40.40 76.63 -13.69
C MET A 1 -39.90 75.21 -13.54
N GLU A 2 -40.76 74.35 -13.04
CA GLU A 2 -40.45 72.98 -12.63
C GLU A 2 -40.07 72.13 -13.84
N GLY A 3 -38.86 71.57 -13.80
CA GLY A 3 -38.40 70.61 -14.79
C GLY A 3 -39.22 69.33 -14.68
N LYS A 4 -40.15 69.13 -15.61
CA LYS A 4 -40.88 67.87 -15.79
C LYS A 4 -39.91 66.80 -16.30
N TYR A 5 -39.17 66.17 -15.38
CA TYR A 5 -38.52 64.91 -15.68
C TYR A 5 -39.61 63.85 -15.86
N ARG A 6 -39.75 63.31 -17.08
CA ARG A 6 -40.55 62.12 -17.35
C ARG A 6 -39.91 60.95 -16.61
N LEU A 7 -40.33 60.73 -15.37
CA LEU A 7 -40.05 59.51 -14.64
C LEU A 7 -40.95 58.41 -15.18
N LEU A 8 -40.31 57.49 -15.91
CA LEU A 8 -40.74 56.10 -16.14
C LEU A 8 -42.03 55.93 -16.95
N ASP A 9 -41.94 56.15 -18.27
CA ASP A 9 -42.83 55.43 -19.20
C ASP A 9 -42.44 53.94 -19.16
N SER A 10 -43.39 53.07 -18.80
CA SER A 10 -43.18 51.63 -18.64
C SER A 10 -43.27 50.84 -19.95
N ARG A 11 -43.31 51.54 -21.09
CA ARG A 11 -43.34 50.92 -22.41
C ARG A 11 -41.93 50.38 -22.75
N PRO A 12 -41.79 49.12 -23.16
CA PRO A 12 -40.50 48.61 -23.61
C PRO A 12 -40.02 49.42 -24.82
N LEU A 13 -38.73 49.77 -24.84
CA LEU A 13 -38.11 50.50 -25.94
C LEU A 13 -38.04 49.61 -27.18
N ASP A 14 -38.51 50.11 -28.32
CA ASP A 14 -38.39 49.42 -29.60
C ASP A 14 -36.92 49.42 -30.07
N PRO A 15 -36.45 48.33 -30.72
CA PRO A 15 -35.02 48.07 -30.97
C PRO A 15 -34.31 49.08 -31.91
N GLU A 16 -35.02 50.09 -32.42
CA GLU A 16 -34.47 51.11 -33.34
C GLU A 16 -34.35 52.52 -32.72
N GLU A 17 -34.67 52.72 -31.44
CA GLU A 17 -34.45 54.01 -30.77
C GLU A 17 -33.09 54.08 -30.05
N PRO A 18 -32.18 55.03 -30.40
CA PRO A 18 -30.87 55.14 -29.75
C PRO A 18 -31.01 55.65 -28.30
N GLU A 19 -30.40 54.94 -27.34
CA GLU A 19 -30.33 55.32 -25.92
C GLU A 19 -29.85 56.78 -25.76
N SER A 20 -30.77 57.69 -25.43
CA SER A 20 -30.51 59.13 -25.28
C SER A 20 -29.87 59.51 -23.95
N VAL A 21 -29.12 58.59 -23.32
CA VAL A 21 -28.37 58.89 -22.10
C VAL A 21 -26.91 59.08 -22.48
N PRO A 22 -26.39 60.34 -22.50
CA PRO A 22 -24.97 60.57 -22.71
C PRO A 22 -24.18 59.99 -21.52
N ARG A 23 -23.71 58.75 -21.65
CA ARG A 23 -22.85 58.10 -20.66
C ARG A 23 -21.45 58.68 -20.79
N THR A 24 -21.06 59.51 -19.83
CA THR A 24 -19.67 59.99 -19.72
C THR A 24 -18.71 58.79 -19.59
N PRO A 25 -17.59 58.76 -20.34
CA PRO A 25 -16.71 57.60 -20.36
C PRO A 25 -16.05 57.38 -18.99
N ARG A 26 -16.32 56.22 -18.39
CA ARG A 26 -15.83 55.83 -17.06
C ARG A 26 -14.32 55.54 -17.12
N ARG A 27 -13.49 56.41 -16.54
CA ARG A 27 -12.03 56.19 -16.42
C ARG A 27 -11.75 54.88 -15.67
N ARG A 28 -11.11 53.92 -16.35
CA ARG A 28 -10.64 52.66 -15.74
C ARG A 28 -9.44 52.97 -14.84
N LYS A 29 -9.64 52.90 -13.53
CA LYS A 29 -8.56 52.94 -12.53
C LYS A 29 -7.82 51.60 -12.61
N THR A 30 -6.58 51.61 -13.09
CA THR A 30 -5.66 50.47 -13.02
C THR A 30 -5.57 49.97 -11.58
N ARG A 31 -6.11 48.78 -11.33
CA ARG A 31 -5.92 48.04 -10.07
C ARG A 31 -4.44 47.70 -9.94
N ARG A 32 -3.67 48.53 -9.24
CA ARG A 32 -2.45 48.07 -8.60
C ARG A 32 -2.87 46.99 -7.62
N ARG A 33 -2.49 45.75 -7.94
CA ARG A 33 -2.55 44.58 -7.08
C ARG A 33 -1.62 44.86 -5.89
N ALA A 34 -2.11 45.65 -4.94
CA ALA A 34 -1.50 45.72 -3.63
C ALA A 34 -1.75 44.35 -3.01
N ALA A 35 -0.68 43.56 -2.91
CA ALA A 35 -0.58 42.51 -1.92
C ALA A 35 -0.98 43.15 -0.60
N ARG A 36 -2.21 42.87 -0.15
CA ARG A 36 -2.66 43.19 1.19
C ARG A 36 -1.99 42.14 2.07
N SER A 37 -0.68 42.30 2.25
CA SER A 37 0.04 41.83 3.41
C SER A 37 -0.77 42.32 4.60
N GLU A 38 -1.47 41.38 5.21
CA GLU A 38 -2.21 41.54 6.43
C GLU A 38 -1.21 41.98 7.51
N ALA A 39 -1.10 43.29 7.71
CA ALA A 39 -0.34 43.82 8.83
C ALA A 39 -1.00 43.30 10.12
N PRO A 40 -0.22 42.86 11.12
CA PRO A 40 -0.78 42.29 12.34
C PRO A 40 -1.58 43.39 13.04
N GLN A 41 -2.91 43.29 13.00
CA GLN A 41 -3.82 44.13 13.79
C GLN A 41 -3.81 43.68 15.25
N ALA A 42 -2.63 43.47 15.83
CA ALA A 42 -2.45 42.88 17.15
C ALA A 42 -3.12 43.69 18.28
N ASP A 43 -3.40 44.98 18.05
CA ASP A 43 -3.97 45.90 19.06
C ASP A 43 -5.44 46.27 18.84
N ARG A 44 -6.14 45.67 17.88
CA ARG A 44 -7.58 45.95 17.68
C ARG A 44 -8.43 44.86 18.33
N ARG A 45 -9.53 45.28 18.99
CA ARG A 45 -10.52 44.34 19.53
C ARG A 45 -11.02 43.45 18.39
N PRO A 46 -11.01 42.11 18.54
CA PRO A 46 -11.37 41.21 17.47
C PRO A 46 -12.80 41.52 17.00
N THR A 47 -12.95 41.70 15.69
CA THR A 47 -14.27 41.89 15.10
C THR A 47 -14.90 40.53 14.79
N TYR A 48 -16.23 40.51 14.64
CA TYR A 48 -16.96 39.29 14.31
C TYR A 48 -16.45 38.61 13.02
N ALA A 49 -15.95 39.40 12.07
CA ALA A 49 -15.33 38.90 10.85
C ALA A 49 -14.03 38.13 11.12
N ASP A 50 -13.24 38.55 12.10
CA ASP A 50 -11.98 37.88 12.49
C ASP A 50 -12.27 36.54 13.18
N LEU A 51 -13.33 36.49 14.00
CA LEU A 51 -13.82 35.24 14.59
C LEU A 51 -14.31 34.25 13.52
N GLY A 52 -15.03 34.75 12.51
CA GLY A 52 -15.48 33.92 11.39
C GLY A 52 -14.32 33.31 10.61
N ARG A 53 -13.26 34.07 10.37
CA ARG A 53 -12.04 33.56 9.71
C ARG A 53 -11.31 32.52 10.57
N ALA A 54 -11.08 32.83 11.85
CA ALA A 54 -10.42 31.91 12.78
C ALA A 54 -11.18 30.59 12.93
N LEU A 55 -12.52 30.63 12.91
CA LEU A 55 -13.33 29.41 12.95
C LEU A 55 -13.17 28.57 11.68
N VAL A 56 -13.19 29.21 10.49
CA VAL A 56 -12.98 28.51 9.22
C VAL A 56 -11.58 27.88 9.19
N ASP A 57 -10.54 28.61 9.58
CA ASP A 57 -9.17 28.10 9.63
C ASP A 57 -9.08 26.90 10.58
N ARG A 58 -9.73 26.97 11.75
CA ARG A 58 -9.75 25.85 12.69
C ARG A 58 -10.52 24.63 12.16
N ILE A 59 -11.62 24.83 11.43
CA ILE A 59 -12.35 23.73 10.79
C ILE A 59 -11.50 23.06 9.70
N VAL A 60 -10.79 23.86 8.90
CA VAL A 60 -9.88 23.32 7.87
C VAL A 60 -8.75 22.54 8.51
N GLU A 61 -8.17 23.05 9.59
CA GLU A 61 -7.12 22.37 10.35
C GLU A 61 -7.62 21.05 10.95
N LEU A 62 -8.76 21.06 11.64
CA LEU A 62 -9.39 19.85 12.16
C LEU A 62 -9.74 18.84 11.06
N GLY A 63 -10.15 19.31 9.89
CA GLY A 63 -10.41 18.46 8.72
C GLY A 63 -9.15 17.77 8.22
N ARG A 64 -8.01 18.46 8.20
CA ARG A 64 -6.70 17.87 7.87
C ARG A 64 -6.26 16.87 8.93
N GLU A 65 -6.30 17.25 10.20
CA GLU A 65 -5.95 16.36 11.32
C GLU A 65 -6.82 15.08 11.31
N ALA A 66 -8.13 15.21 11.05
CA ALA A 66 -9.02 14.06 10.93
C ALA A 66 -8.69 13.19 9.70
N GLY A 67 -8.38 13.80 8.56
CA GLY A 67 -7.95 13.07 7.36
C GLY A 67 -6.65 12.30 7.58
N GLU A 68 -5.66 12.94 8.20
CA GLU A 68 -4.38 12.32 8.56
C GLU A 68 -4.57 11.17 9.56
N ALA A 69 -5.43 11.35 10.57
CA ALA A 69 -5.74 10.29 11.54
C ALA A 69 -6.40 9.07 10.89
N VAL A 70 -7.33 9.28 9.94
CA VAL A 70 -7.97 8.20 9.18
C VAL A 70 -6.94 7.48 8.32
N ALA A 71 -6.14 8.22 7.53
CA ALA A 71 -5.10 7.64 6.69
C ALA A 71 -4.06 6.85 7.51
N ALA A 72 -3.62 7.39 8.65
CA ALA A 72 -2.71 6.69 9.56
C ALA A 72 -3.34 5.41 10.11
N SER A 73 -4.64 5.41 10.42
CA SER A 73 -5.33 4.20 10.89
C SER A 73 -5.44 3.12 9.81
N GLU A 74 -5.61 3.51 8.54
CA GLU A 74 -5.65 2.58 7.41
C GLU A 74 -4.27 1.99 7.14
N ASN A 75 -3.22 2.81 7.14
CA ASN A 75 -1.84 2.37 7.01
C ASN A 75 -1.46 1.40 8.13
N LEU A 76 -1.78 1.72 9.40
CA LEU A 76 -1.50 0.81 10.52
C LEU A 76 -2.24 -0.53 10.38
N ARG A 77 -3.47 -0.54 9.83
CA ARG A 77 -4.20 -1.78 9.55
C ARG A 77 -3.57 -2.57 8.42
N HIS A 78 -3.05 -1.90 7.40
CA HIS A 78 -2.31 -2.51 6.30
C HIS A 78 -1.01 -3.14 6.80
N ASP A 79 -0.18 -2.36 7.47
CA ASP A 79 1.11 -2.80 8.03
C ASP A 79 0.91 -3.95 9.03
N ALA A 80 -0.16 -3.93 9.83
CA ALA A 80 -0.47 -5.03 10.74
C ALA A 80 -0.82 -6.33 9.99
N LYS A 81 -1.43 -6.26 8.80
CA LYS A 81 -1.69 -7.44 7.96
C LYS A 81 -0.39 -7.95 7.33
N GLU A 82 0.43 -7.05 6.79
CA GLU A 82 1.72 -7.42 6.20
C GLU A 82 2.65 -8.05 7.24
N ASN A 83 2.76 -7.45 8.42
CA ASN A 83 3.56 -8.00 9.52
C ASN A 83 3.08 -9.38 9.99
N ARG A 84 1.78 -9.67 9.89
CA ARG A 84 1.26 -11.02 10.15
C ARG A 84 1.66 -11.99 9.05
N ALA A 85 1.59 -11.59 7.79
CA ALA A 85 2.01 -12.41 6.67
C ALA A 85 3.50 -12.75 6.74
N THR A 86 4.36 -11.75 6.94
CA THR A 86 5.82 -11.94 7.07
C THR A 86 6.18 -12.83 8.26
N ARG A 87 5.47 -12.68 9.39
CA ARG A 87 5.64 -13.56 10.55
C ARG A 87 5.26 -15.01 10.23
N ILE A 88 4.13 -15.24 9.56
CA ILE A 88 3.70 -16.59 9.17
C ILE A 88 4.73 -17.23 8.24
N GLU A 89 5.24 -16.49 7.25
CA GLU A 89 6.30 -16.98 6.38
C GLU A 89 7.59 -17.32 7.12
N ALA A 90 8.03 -16.45 8.05
CA ALA A 90 9.20 -16.70 8.87
C ALA A 90 9.01 -17.97 9.73
N GLU A 91 7.83 -18.15 10.33
CA GLU A 91 7.49 -19.36 11.10
C GLU A 91 7.50 -20.61 10.21
N GLN A 92 6.99 -20.52 8.98
CA GLN A 92 7.05 -21.63 8.02
C GLN A 92 8.49 -21.97 7.61
N ARG A 93 9.32 -20.97 7.33
CA ARG A 93 10.75 -21.17 7.03
C ARG A 93 11.46 -21.83 8.20
N ALA A 94 11.21 -21.35 9.43
CA ALA A 94 11.78 -21.93 10.64
C ALA A 94 11.37 -23.41 10.84
N ARG A 95 10.10 -23.75 10.58
CA ARG A 95 9.62 -25.15 10.65
C ARG A 95 10.32 -26.05 9.64
N ARG A 96 10.45 -25.61 8.38
CA ARG A 96 11.16 -26.38 7.33
C ARG A 96 12.63 -26.60 7.70
N LEU A 97 13.31 -25.57 8.21
CA LEU A 97 14.70 -25.69 8.67
C LEU A 97 14.81 -26.64 9.86
N PHE A 98 13.88 -26.59 10.80
CA PHE A 98 13.86 -27.49 11.95
C PHE A 98 13.64 -28.96 11.54
N GLU A 99 12.74 -29.21 10.60
CA GLU A 99 12.54 -30.54 10.01
C GLU A 99 13.82 -31.02 9.30
N ARG A 100 14.49 -30.13 8.56
CA ARG A 100 15.75 -30.45 7.90
C ARG A 100 16.88 -30.76 8.89
N VAL A 101 16.99 -30.01 9.98
CA VAL A 101 17.96 -30.29 11.05
C VAL A 101 17.71 -31.67 11.64
N LYS A 102 16.46 -32.01 11.96
CA LYS A 102 16.11 -33.36 12.46
C LYS A 102 16.44 -34.46 11.46
N GLU A 103 16.18 -34.23 10.18
CA GLU A 103 16.52 -35.20 9.13
C GLU A 103 18.04 -35.39 9.03
N LEU A 104 18.83 -34.31 9.13
CA LEU A 104 20.28 -34.37 9.13
C LEU A 104 20.85 -35.03 10.38
N GLU A 105 20.28 -34.76 11.56
CA GLU A 105 20.61 -35.43 12.82
C GLU A 105 20.38 -36.94 12.70
N HIS A 106 19.22 -37.36 12.18
CA HIS A 106 18.93 -38.78 11.97
C HIS A 106 19.89 -39.42 10.95
N LYS A 107 20.21 -38.72 9.85
CA LYS A 107 21.21 -39.18 8.88
C LYS A 107 22.59 -39.35 9.52
N LEU A 108 22.98 -38.44 10.42
CA LEU A 108 24.22 -38.54 11.18
C LEU A 108 24.20 -39.77 12.08
N GLU A 109 23.13 -39.99 12.86
CA GLU A 109 22.98 -41.16 13.73
C GLU A 109 23.15 -42.48 12.95
N VAL A 110 22.52 -42.58 11.77
CA VAL A 110 22.64 -43.76 10.90
C VAL A 110 24.05 -43.89 10.35
N ALA A 111 24.67 -42.80 9.91
CA ALA A 111 26.04 -42.81 9.42
C ALA A 111 27.03 -43.23 10.52
N GLU A 112 26.85 -42.74 11.74
CA GLU A 112 27.66 -43.12 12.89
C GLU A 112 27.49 -44.61 13.22
N ALA A 113 26.27 -45.12 13.22
CA ALA A 113 26.03 -46.55 13.41
C ALA A 113 26.73 -47.39 12.33
N ASN A 114 26.64 -46.99 11.06
CA ASN A 114 27.32 -47.67 9.95
C ASN A 114 28.85 -47.60 10.08
N LEU A 115 29.41 -46.48 10.54
CA LEU A 115 30.85 -46.37 10.77
C LEU A 115 31.31 -47.25 11.95
N ARG A 116 30.52 -47.32 13.02
CA ARG A 116 30.79 -48.21 14.15
C ARG A 116 30.79 -49.68 13.73
N THR A 117 29.89 -50.10 12.84
CA THR A 117 29.90 -51.47 12.30
C THR A 117 31.12 -51.75 11.43
N VAL A 118 31.49 -50.81 10.54
CA VAL A 118 32.70 -50.92 9.71
C VAL A 118 33.96 -51.01 10.58
N LEU A 119 34.09 -50.15 11.58
CA LEU A 119 35.24 -50.15 12.49
C LEU A 119 35.31 -51.42 13.33
N ALA A 120 34.17 -51.94 13.81
CA ALA A 120 34.12 -53.19 14.56
C ALA A 120 34.58 -54.38 13.71
N ALA A 121 34.16 -54.44 12.44
CA ALA A 121 34.57 -55.47 11.50
C ALA A 121 36.07 -55.33 11.11
N ALA A 122 36.55 -54.10 10.90
CA ALA A 122 37.93 -53.82 10.51
C ALA A 122 38.95 -54.05 11.64
N ARG A 123 38.55 -53.88 12.92
CA ARG A 123 39.43 -53.99 14.11
C ARG A 123 40.12 -55.36 14.24
N GLY A 124 39.57 -56.41 13.63
CA GLY A 124 40.17 -57.75 13.61
C GLY A 124 41.00 -58.08 12.37
N ARG A 125 41.00 -57.24 11.33
CA ARG A 125 41.41 -57.63 9.97
C ARG A 125 42.71 -56.96 9.46
N GLY A 126 43.13 -55.85 10.06
CA GLY A 126 44.29 -55.07 9.61
C GLY A 126 44.00 -54.22 8.37
N ALA A 127 44.66 -53.06 8.25
CA ALA A 127 44.31 -52.00 7.29
C ALA A 127 44.47 -52.36 5.79
N THR A 128 45.14 -53.47 5.46
CA THR A 128 45.43 -53.89 4.08
C THR A 128 44.56 -55.05 3.60
N ALA A 129 43.64 -55.55 4.43
CA ALA A 129 42.75 -56.65 4.05
C ALA A 129 41.52 -56.13 3.29
N ALA A 130 41.10 -56.86 2.26
CA ALA A 130 39.91 -56.51 1.49
C ALA A 130 38.64 -56.51 2.38
N PRO A 131 37.70 -55.56 2.18
CA PRO A 131 36.48 -55.49 2.97
C PRO A 131 35.60 -56.74 2.77
N SER A 132 34.90 -57.13 3.84
CA SER A 132 33.87 -58.18 3.84
C SER A 132 32.58 -57.65 3.22
N ASP A 133 31.70 -58.55 2.81
CA ASP A 133 30.41 -58.18 2.22
C ASP A 133 29.58 -57.26 3.14
N ASN A 134 29.60 -57.50 4.45
CA ASN A 134 28.93 -56.64 5.44
C ASN A 134 29.54 -55.23 5.53
N GLU A 135 30.87 -55.12 5.45
CA GLU A 135 31.56 -53.81 5.43
C GLU A 135 31.26 -53.09 4.11
N MET A 136 31.22 -53.81 3.00
CA MET A 136 30.92 -53.28 1.68
C MET A 136 29.47 -52.77 1.60
N GLU A 137 28.50 -53.49 2.16
CA GLU A 137 27.11 -53.02 2.28
C GLU A 137 26.99 -51.76 3.14
N ALA A 138 27.71 -51.68 4.27
CA ALA A 138 27.71 -50.51 5.14
C ALA A 138 28.34 -49.28 4.45
N LEU A 139 29.45 -49.47 3.73
CA LEU A 139 30.09 -48.42 2.93
C LEU A 139 29.17 -47.92 1.81
N LEU A 140 28.50 -48.83 1.10
CA LEU A 140 27.54 -48.45 0.07
C LEU A 140 26.34 -47.70 0.64
N LYS A 141 25.88 -48.05 1.85
CA LYS A 141 24.80 -47.33 2.53
C LYS A 141 25.20 -45.88 2.86
N ILE A 142 26.44 -45.64 3.28
CA ILE A 142 27.00 -44.30 3.53
C ILE A 142 27.17 -43.50 2.23
N LEU A 143 27.66 -44.14 1.17
CA LEU A 143 27.84 -43.50 -0.15
C LEU A 143 26.49 -43.19 -0.84
N LYS A 144 25.47 -44.00 -0.58
CA LYS A 144 24.12 -43.85 -1.17
C LYS A 144 23.25 -42.86 -0.41
N THR A 145 23.54 -42.56 0.85
CA THR A 145 23.04 -41.33 1.48
C THR A 145 23.76 -40.16 0.82
N PRO A 146 23.12 -39.39 -0.08
CA PRO A 146 23.79 -38.27 -0.72
C PRO A 146 24.29 -37.32 0.37
N SER A 147 25.56 -36.91 0.30
CA SER A 147 25.98 -35.71 1.02
C SER A 147 25.22 -34.56 0.38
N ALA A 148 24.10 -34.18 0.99
CA ALA A 148 23.19 -33.15 0.50
C ALA A 148 23.81 -31.77 0.71
N THR A 149 24.89 -31.50 -0.02
CA THR A 149 25.61 -30.22 -0.07
C THR A 149 25.66 -29.69 -1.51
N GLY A 150 24.62 -29.93 -2.31
CA GLY A 150 24.63 -29.52 -3.72
C GLY A 150 23.25 -29.40 -4.33
N GLN A 151 22.48 -30.48 -4.40
CA GLN A 151 21.22 -30.46 -5.17
C GLN A 151 20.03 -29.83 -4.44
N ASP A 152 19.94 -29.99 -3.12
CA ASP A 152 18.87 -29.36 -2.32
C ASP A 152 19.22 -27.90 -1.95
N ASP A 153 20.51 -27.60 -1.80
CA ASP A 153 21.00 -26.26 -1.48
C ASP A 153 20.95 -25.34 -2.70
N GLU A 154 21.25 -25.82 -3.91
CA GLU A 154 21.15 -25.03 -5.14
C GLU A 154 19.69 -24.72 -5.50
N ALA A 155 18.76 -25.66 -5.26
CA ALA A 155 17.33 -25.42 -5.45
C ALA A 155 16.74 -24.45 -4.40
N ALA A 156 17.20 -24.51 -3.15
CA ALA A 156 16.78 -23.59 -2.09
C ALA A 156 17.41 -22.19 -2.24
N LEU A 157 18.67 -22.11 -2.69
CA LEU A 157 19.36 -20.85 -3.00
C LEU A 157 18.74 -20.19 -4.24
N ALA A 158 18.47 -20.93 -5.31
CA ALA A 158 17.77 -20.42 -6.50
C ALA A 158 16.34 -19.95 -6.20
N ALA A 159 15.63 -20.62 -5.28
CA ALA A 159 14.32 -20.17 -4.80
C ALA A 159 14.40 -18.93 -3.88
N SER A 160 15.51 -18.74 -3.17
CA SER A 160 15.76 -17.54 -2.36
C SER A 160 16.25 -16.34 -3.18
N GLU A 161 16.97 -16.59 -4.27
CA GLU A 161 17.48 -15.58 -5.20
C GLU A 161 16.37 -15.07 -6.14
N ALA A 162 15.41 -15.93 -6.50
CA ALA A 162 14.18 -15.54 -7.20
C ALA A 162 13.18 -14.74 -6.31
N ALA A 163 13.36 -14.76 -5.00
CA ALA A 163 12.56 -13.99 -4.04
C ALA A 163 13.29 -12.73 -3.51
N GLY A 164 14.49 -12.43 -4.02
CA GLY A 164 15.44 -11.48 -3.43
C GLY A 164 15.86 -10.27 -4.28
N GLY A 165 15.28 -10.02 -5.46
CA GLY A 165 15.47 -8.77 -6.22
C GLY A 165 14.14 -8.35 -6.83
N GLU A 166 13.64 -7.12 -6.72
CA GLU A 166 14.28 -5.80 -6.66
C GLU A 166 13.71 -4.94 -5.50
N PRO A 167 14.49 -4.00 -4.93
CA PRO A 167 13.86 -2.89 -4.22
C PRO A 167 13.03 -2.08 -5.23
N PRO A 168 11.81 -1.61 -4.87
CA PRO A 168 11.06 -0.75 -5.77
C PRO A 168 11.86 0.52 -6.03
N GLN A 169 12.30 0.70 -7.28
CA GLN A 169 12.77 2.00 -7.71
C GLN A 169 11.59 2.96 -7.57
N VAL A 170 11.71 3.88 -6.61
CA VAL A 170 10.82 5.02 -6.49
C VAL A 170 11.11 5.89 -7.71
N VAL A 171 10.35 5.66 -8.79
CA VAL A 171 10.27 6.58 -9.90
C VAL A 171 9.56 7.82 -9.35
N VAL A 172 10.35 8.87 -9.09
CA VAL A 172 9.82 10.20 -8.83
C VAL A 172 9.32 10.73 -10.17
N GLU A 173 8.05 10.49 -10.48
CA GLU A 173 7.36 11.19 -11.57
C GLU A 173 6.88 12.55 -11.05
N ASP A 174 7.40 13.61 -11.67
CA ASP A 174 6.96 14.99 -11.47
C ASP A 174 5.44 15.14 -11.72
N PRO A 175 4.68 15.78 -10.82
CA PRO A 175 3.26 16.05 -11.07
C PRO A 175 3.13 17.34 -11.89
N ALA A 176 3.03 17.18 -13.21
CA ALA A 176 2.58 18.25 -14.11
C ALA A 176 1.36 17.81 -14.93
N ASP A 177 0.23 18.33 -14.49
CA ASP A 177 -0.77 19.00 -15.34
C ASP A 177 -1.75 18.18 -16.19
N SER A 178 -3.00 18.62 -16.04
CA SER A 178 -4.13 18.60 -16.98
C SER A 178 -4.96 17.34 -17.16
N GLY A 179 -6.28 17.53 -17.09
CA GLY A 179 -7.19 16.74 -17.93
C GLY A 179 -8.49 16.28 -17.29
N ASP A 180 -9.30 17.23 -16.84
CA ASP A 180 -10.76 17.20 -16.84
C ASP A 180 -11.38 16.25 -17.90
N ALA A 181 -12.19 15.27 -17.47
CA ALA A 181 -13.19 14.62 -18.32
C ALA A 181 -14.30 13.98 -17.48
N VAL A 182 -15.52 14.38 -17.82
CA VAL A 182 -16.79 14.21 -17.12
C VAL A 182 -17.61 13.09 -17.77
N ALA A 183 -18.26 12.28 -16.92
CA ALA A 183 -19.55 11.57 -17.08
C ALA A 183 -19.66 10.31 -18.00
N PRO A 184 -20.78 9.55 -17.97
CA PRO A 184 -21.83 9.44 -16.95
C PRO A 184 -22.12 8.00 -16.44
N ASP A 185 -22.85 8.01 -15.33
CA ASP A 185 -23.88 7.07 -14.87
C ASP A 185 -24.67 6.36 -15.99
N ASP A 186 -24.76 5.03 -15.92
CA ASP A 186 -25.79 4.23 -16.59
C ASP A 186 -26.27 3.14 -15.63
N GLY A 187 -27.38 3.44 -14.96
CA GLY A 187 -28.13 2.50 -14.17
C GLY A 187 -28.62 1.30 -15.00
N ARG A 188 -28.55 0.11 -14.40
CA ARG A 188 -29.36 -1.02 -14.83
C ARG A 188 -30.00 -1.70 -13.63
N GLU A 189 -31.27 -1.38 -13.48
CA GLU A 189 -32.24 -2.07 -12.66
C GLU A 189 -32.48 -3.51 -13.15
N GLY A 190 -32.99 -4.34 -12.23
CA GLY A 190 -33.89 -5.43 -12.57
C GLY A 190 -33.38 -6.82 -12.21
N GLY A 191 -33.94 -7.42 -11.15
CA GLY A 191 -33.65 -8.82 -10.84
C GLY A 191 -34.24 -9.33 -9.53
N VAL A 192 -35.54 -9.14 -9.35
CA VAL A 192 -36.36 -9.75 -8.30
C VAL A 192 -36.15 -11.27 -8.30
N ASN A 193 -35.93 -11.86 -7.13
CA ASN A 193 -36.57 -13.12 -6.76
C ASN A 193 -36.55 -13.28 -5.23
N ALA A 194 -37.71 -12.98 -4.64
CA ALA A 194 -38.14 -13.53 -3.38
C ALA A 194 -38.38 -15.04 -3.52
N SER A 195 -38.31 -15.76 -2.40
CA SER A 195 -39.17 -16.90 -2.03
C SER A 195 -38.41 -18.13 -1.54
N ALA A 196 -38.76 -18.50 -0.30
CA ALA A 196 -38.90 -19.84 0.25
C ALA A 196 -37.64 -20.68 0.52
N ALA A 197 -37.35 -20.93 1.79
CA ALA A 197 -37.96 -22.07 2.48
C ALA A 197 -37.60 -22.04 3.97
N ALA A 198 -38.58 -21.69 4.79
CA ALA A 198 -38.70 -22.29 6.10
C ALA A 198 -39.15 -23.74 5.89
N SER A 199 -38.41 -24.71 6.42
CA SER A 199 -38.93 -25.97 6.97
C SER A 199 -37.78 -26.85 7.46
N SER A 200 -37.88 -27.19 8.74
CA SER A 200 -37.73 -28.52 9.32
C SER A 200 -36.50 -29.36 8.97
N LEU A 201 -35.74 -29.75 10.00
CA LEU A 201 -35.67 -31.14 10.50
C LEU A 201 -34.81 -31.08 11.79
N GLU A 202 -35.46 -31.31 12.94
CA GLU A 202 -35.33 -32.53 13.78
C GLU A 202 -34.13 -32.49 14.75
#